data_AF-A0A973I1Y3-F1
#
_entry.id   AF-A0A973I1Y3-F1
#
_cell.length_a   1.000
_cell.length_b   1.000
_cell.length_c   1.000
_cell.angle_alpha   90.00
_cell.angle_beta   90.00
_cell.angle_gamma   90.00
#
_symmetry.space_group_name_H-M   'P 1'
#
loop_
_entity.id
_entity.type
_entity.pdbx_description
1 polymer ?
#
loop_
_entity_poly.entity_id
_entity_poly.type
_entity_poly.pdbx_seq_one_letter_code
_entity_poly.pdbx_strand_id
1 'polypeptide(L)'
;MQRNRILVMGQDRDAAYAIRNLFEFERHDIDVSIEFEVVREALVERSYNLLLLDSRVCQDEDFDLVDFQLDRGLQVPLVVIGGENSGLRRSLRSRQGLQVIHVDLDGEQLLE
;
A
#
# COMPACT_ATOMS: atom_id res chain seq x y z
N MET A 1 0.39 -14.78 -20.61
CA MET A 1 0.13 -13.49 -19.92
C MET A 1 0.88 -13.54 -18.61
N GLN A 2 1.75 -12.56 -18.34
CA GLN A 2 2.46 -12.45 -17.07
C GLN A 2 1.46 -12.08 -15.97
N ARG A 3 1.49 -12.77 -14.82
CA ARG A 3 0.65 -12.41 -13.67
C ARG A 3 1.24 -11.16 -13.03
N ASN A 4 0.40 -10.19 -12.71
CA ASN A 4 0.81 -9.07 -11.88
C ASN A 4 1.10 -9.59 -10.48
N ARG A 5 2.17 -9.11 -9.87
CA ARG A 5 2.52 -9.38 -8.48
C ARG A 5 2.17 -8.19 -7.61
N ILE A 6 1.38 -8.43 -6.58
CA ILE A 6 0.88 -7.41 -5.66
C ILE A 6 1.42 -7.74 -4.27
N LEU A 7 1.96 -6.73 -3.58
CA LEU A 7 2.33 -6.85 -2.17
C LEU A 7 1.28 -6.13 -1.33
N VAL A 8 0.77 -6.81 -0.31
CA VAL A 8 -0.21 -6.26 0.63
C VAL A 8 0.42 -6.16 2.02
N MET A 9 0.31 -5.00 2.64
CA MET A 9 0.64 -4.80 4.05
C MET A 9 -0.60 -4.34 4.83
N GLY A 10 -1.00 -5.14 5.81
CA GLY A 10 -2.07 -4.79 6.75
C GLY A 10 -1.52 -4.50 8.14
N GLN A 11 -2.29 -3.79 8.97
CA GLN A 11 -1.95 -3.58 10.39
C GLN A 11 -2.02 -4.89 11.17
N ASP A 12 -2.95 -5.76 10.78
CA ASP A 12 -3.18 -7.07 11.36
C ASP A 12 -3.50 -8.09 10.25
N ARG A 13 -3.58 -9.37 10.62
CA ARG A 13 -3.82 -10.45 9.64
C ARG A 13 -5.17 -10.28 8.95
N ASP A 14 -6.21 -9.93 9.70
CA ASP A 14 -7.56 -9.86 9.16
C ASP A 14 -7.67 -8.77 8.10
N ALA A 15 -7.07 -7.61 8.36
CA ALA A 15 -6.98 -6.50 7.41
C ALA A 15 -6.21 -6.87 6.15
N ALA A 16 -5.05 -7.51 6.32
CA ALA A 16 -4.19 -7.89 5.21
C ALA A 16 -4.89 -8.91 4.29
N TYR A 17 -5.60 -9.88 4.87
CA TYR A 17 -6.41 -10.82 4.10
C TYR A 17 -7.68 -10.20 3.50
N ALA A 18 -8.31 -9.25 4.19
CA ALA A 18 -9.46 -8.51 3.64
C ALA A 18 -9.08 -7.76 2.36
N ILE A 19 -7.93 -7.05 2.37
CA ILE A 19 -7.40 -6.37 1.17
C ILE A 19 -7.05 -7.38 0.07
N ARG A 20 -6.40 -8.51 0.43
CA ARG A 20 -6.09 -9.57 -0.54
C ARG A 20 -7.35 -10.12 -1.22
N ASN A 21 -8.45 -10.25 -0.47
CA ASN A 21 -9.71 -10.80 -0.98
C ASN A 21 -10.42 -9.87 -1.96
N LEU A 22 -10.07 -8.59 -2.02
CA LEU A 22 -10.54 -7.70 -3.10
C LEU A 22 -10.13 -8.20 -4.49
N PHE A 23 -9.09 -9.04 -4.56
CA PHE A 23 -8.54 -9.59 -5.79
C PHE A 23 -8.77 -11.11 -5.92
N GLU A 24 -9.76 -11.65 -5.20
CA GLU A 24 -9.99 -13.10 -5.13
C GLU A 24 -10.30 -13.73 -6.50
N PHE A 25 -10.93 -12.97 -7.40
CA PHE A 25 -11.37 -13.46 -8.70
C PHE A 25 -10.39 -13.15 -9.84
N GLU A 26 -9.33 -12.42 -9.53
CA GLU A 26 -8.29 -11.99 -10.45
C GLU A 26 -7.09 -12.94 -10.42
N ARG A 27 -6.43 -13.11 -11.58
CA ARG A 27 -5.21 -13.92 -11.69
C ARG A 27 -3.98 -13.09 -11.32
N HIS A 28 -3.85 -12.75 -10.04
CA HIS A 28 -2.69 -12.05 -9.48
C HIS A 28 -1.91 -12.94 -8.51
N ASP A 29 -0.59 -12.78 -8.47
CA ASP A 29 0.25 -13.38 -7.43
C ASP A 29 0.31 -12.36 -6.27
N ILE A 30 -0.29 -12.67 -5.12
CA ILE A 30 -0.45 -11.73 -4.02
C ILE A 30 0.35 -12.23 -2.82
N ASP A 31 1.36 -11.46 -2.44
CA ASP A 31 2.09 -11.65 -1.19
C ASP A 31 1.46 -10.76 -0.11
N VAL A 32 1.31 -11.28 1.10
CA VAL A 32 0.66 -10.60 2.23
C VAL A 32 1.63 -10.58 3.41
N SER A 33 1.79 -9.42 4.03
CA SER A 33 2.59 -9.24 5.24
C SER A 33 1.88 -8.34 6.25
N ILE A 34 2.25 -8.49 7.52
CA ILE A 34 1.92 -7.55 8.60
C ILE A 34 3.20 -6.97 9.22
N GLU A 35 4.36 -7.42 8.75
CA GLU A 35 5.66 -7.01 9.27
C GLU A 35 6.36 -6.11 8.25
N PHE A 36 6.78 -4.95 8.73
CA PHE A 36 7.35 -3.91 7.89
C PHE A 36 8.70 -4.30 7.28
N GLU A 37 9.57 -4.92 8.09
CA GLU A 37 10.89 -5.36 7.63
C GLU A 37 10.79 -6.43 6.53
N VAL A 38 9.81 -7.33 6.63
CA VAL A 38 9.52 -8.33 5.58
C VAL A 38 9.08 -7.65 4.28
N VAL A 39 8.28 -6.58 4.36
CA VAL A 39 7.86 -5.80 3.19
C VAL A 39 9.06 -5.11 2.54
N ARG A 40 9.94 -4.51 3.34
CA ARG A 40 11.17 -3.86 2.84
C ARG A 40 12.09 -4.85 2.12
N GLU A 41 12.32 -6.02 2.72
CA GLU A 41 13.11 -7.09 2.11
C GLU A 41 12.48 -7.56 0.79
N ALA A 42 11.18 -7.85 0.80
CA ALA A 42 10.45 -8.29 -0.38
C ALA A 42 10.54 -7.28 -1.54
N LEU A 43 10.39 -5.99 -1.27
CA LEU A 43 10.49 -4.92 -2.28
C LEU A 43 11.87 -4.82 -2.94
N VAL A 44 12.93 -5.24 -2.23
CA VAL A 44 14.30 -5.25 -2.76
C VAL A 44 14.58 -6.52 -3.56
N GLU A 45 14.10 -7.67 -3.06
CA GLU A 45 14.39 -8.97 -3.66
C GLU A 45 13.52 -9.29 -4.87
N ARG A 46 12.33 -8.69 -4.96
CA ARG A 46 11.30 -9.06 -5.94
C ARG A 46 10.73 -7.83 -6.63
N SER A 47 10.40 -7.99 -7.90
CA SER A 47 9.66 -6.95 -8.63
C SER A 47 8.16 -7.07 -8.37
N TYR A 48 7.59 -6.03 -7.77
CA TYR A 48 6.14 -5.88 -7.59
C TYR A 48 5.57 -4.86 -8.58
N ASN A 49 4.33 -5.09 -8.99
CA ASN A 49 3.59 -4.17 -9.84
C ASN A 49 2.77 -3.16 -9.03
N LEU A 50 2.49 -3.48 -7.77
CA LEU A 50 1.63 -2.71 -6.89
C LEU A 50 1.92 -3.04 -5.43
N LEU A 51 1.95 -2.01 -4.59
CA LEU A 51 1.96 -2.12 -3.14
C LEU A 51 0.65 -1.58 -2.60
N LEU A 52 -0.08 -2.40 -1.83
CA LEU A 52 -1.32 -2.05 -1.16
C LEU A 52 -1.06 -1.95 0.34
N LEU A 53 -1.41 -0.83 0.95
CA LEU A 53 -1.27 -0.60 2.38
C LEU A 53 -2.64 -0.37 3.02
N ASP A 54 -2.83 -0.95 4.19
CA ASP A 54 -3.84 -0.47 5.13
C ASP A 54 -3.43 0.93 5.64
N SER A 55 -4.37 1.88 5.59
CA SER A 55 -4.20 3.24 6.12
C SER A 55 -3.69 3.29 7.56
N ARG A 56 -4.02 2.29 8.38
CA ARG A 56 -3.62 2.21 9.79
C ARG A 56 -2.12 1.93 9.96
N VAL A 57 -1.52 1.15 9.05
CA VAL A 57 -0.06 0.94 9.02
C VAL A 57 0.67 2.26 8.83
N CYS A 58 0.12 3.15 8.01
CA CYS A 58 0.75 4.43 7.73
C CYS A 58 0.65 5.43 8.91
N GLN A 59 -0.24 5.19 9.88
CA GLN A 59 -0.29 5.96 11.13
C GLN A 59 0.78 5.52 12.11
N ASP A 60 1.05 4.22 12.17
CA ASP A 60 1.99 3.63 13.12
C ASP A 60 3.46 3.81 12.68
N GLU A 61 3.72 3.77 11.37
CA GLU A 61 5.08 3.72 10.80
C GLU A 61 5.51 5.04 10.11
N ASP A 62 4.83 6.17 10.38
CA ASP A 62 5.24 7.53 9.98
C ASP A 62 5.75 7.73 8.52
N PHE A 63 5.21 6.96 7.55
CA PHE A 63 5.58 6.99 6.12
C PHE A 63 6.98 6.47 5.78
N ASP A 64 7.62 5.73 6.67
CA ASP A 64 8.93 5.12 6.48
C ASP A 64 9.04 4.27 5.19
N LEU A 65 7.92 3.78 4.66
CA LEU A 65 7.90 2.96 3.45
C LEU A 65 8.07 3.76 2.17
N VAL A 66 7.55 4.98 2.15
CA VAL A 66 7.66 5.85 0.98
C VAL A 66 9.08 6.37 0.89
N ASP A 67 9.64 6.81 2.02
CA ASP A 67 11.02 7.26 2.10
C ASP A 67 11.99 6.11 1.75
N PHE A 68 11.76 4.91 2.29
CA PHE A 68 12.51 3.71 1.91
C PHE A 68 12.50 3.44 0.39
N GLN A 69 11.33 3.55 -0.26
CA GLN A 69 11.23 3.34 -1.71
C GLN A 69 12.00 4.40 -2.49
N LEU A 70 11.89 5.67 -2.10
CA LEU A 70 12.63 6.77 -2.73
C LEU A 70 14.14 6.59 -2.58
N ASP A 71 14.62 6.29 -1.37
CA ASP A 71 16.04 6.11 -1.07
C ASP A 71 16.67 4.95 -1.86
N ARG A 72 15.87 3.91 -2.13
CA ARG A 72 16.30 2.74 -2.90
C ARG A 72 16.03 2.86 -4.40
N GLY A 73 15.45 3.98 -4.86
CA GLY A 73 15.07 4.18 -6.26
C GLY A 73 13.98 3.22 -6.74
N LEU A 74 13.19 2.67 -5.82
CA LEU A 74 12.06 1.81 -6.12
C LEU A 74 10.88 2.65 -6.60
N GLN A 75 10.25 2.22 -7.68
CA GLN A 75 9.13 2.94 -8.32
C GLN A 75 7.84 2.14 -8.29
N VAL A 76 7.67 1.27 -7.28
CA VAL A 76 6.47 0.47 -7.14
C VAL A 76 5.30 1.41 -6.79
N PRO A 77 4.22 1.44 -7.57
CA PRO A 77 3.05 2.25 -7.25
C PRO A 77 2.44 1.84 -5.91
N LEU A 78 2.06 2.83 -5.12
CA LEU A 78 1.47 2.66 -3.79
C LEU A 78 -0.02 2.99 -3.82
N VAL A 79 -0.85 2.12 -3.25
CA VAL A 79 -2.25 2.43 -2.93
C VAL A 79 -2.47 2.23 -1.44
N VAL A 80 -3.00 3.24 -0.79
CA VAL A 80 -3.40 3.17 0.62
C VAL A 80 -4.92 3.04 0.68
N ILE A 81 -5.40 2.05 1.42
CA ILE A 81 -6.81 1.66 1.54
C ILE A 81 -7.24 1.82 3.00
N GLY A 82 -8.33 2.55 3.25
CA GLY A 82 -8.93 2.67 4.57
C GLY A 82 -9.59 4.03 4.80
N GLY A 83 -9.88 4.36 6.05
CA GLY A 83 -10.62 5.56 6.43
C GLY A 83 -9.87 6.87 6.23
N GLU A 84 -10.59 7.99 6.34
CA GLU A 84 -10.05 9.31 5.99
C GLU A 84 -8.85 9.68 6.88
N ASN A 85 -7.69 9.82 6.24
CA ASN A 85 -6.47 10.26 6.91
C ASN A 85 -5.93 11.52 6.22
N SER A 86 -6.49 12.67 6.59
CA SER A 86 -6.19 13.98 5.98
C SER A 86 -4.70 14.36 6.09
N GLY A 87 -4.02 13.96 7.17
CA GLY A 87 -2.57 14.10 7.33
C GLY A 87 -1.78 13.26 6.34
N LEU A 88 -2.27 12.05 6.05
CA LEU A 88 -1.66 11.10 5.11
C LEU A 88 -1.66 11.63 3.68
N ARG A 89 -2.81 12.12 3.20
CA ARG A 89 -2.89 12.73 1.85
C ARG A 89 -1.91 13.89 1.67
N ARG A 90 -1.70 14.70 2.71
CA ARG A 90 -0.77 15.85 2.67
C ARG A 90 0.69 15.40 2.67
N SER A 91 1.05 14.47 3.55
CA SER A 91 2.40 13.90 3.71
C SER A 91 2.88 13.14 2.47
N LEU A 92 1.96 12.45 1.78
CA LEU A 92 2.25 11.73 0.54
C LEU A 92 2.44 12.69 -0.65
N ARG A 93 1.65 13.77 -0.73
CA ARG A 93 1.78 14.78 -1.80
C ARG A 93 3.09 15.55 -1.76
N SER A 94 3.72 15.69 -0.59
CA SER A 94 5.03 16.34 -0.48
C SER A 94 6.19 15.48 -0.99
N ARG A 95 6.01 14.16 -1.08
CA ARG A 95 7.04 13.22 -1.55
C ARG A 95 6.91 13.02 -3.06
N GLN A 96 7.57 13.89 -3.83
CA GLN A 96 7.60 13.76 -5.29
C GLN A 96 8.41 12.54 -5.72
N GLY A 97 7.92 11.78 -6.70
CA GLY A 97 8.67 10.67 -7.31
C GLY A 97 7.99 9.29 -7.25
N LEU A 98 6.95 9.12 -6.42
CA LEU A 98 6.15 7.90 -6.34
C LEU A 98 4.70 8.17 -6.70
N GLN A 99 4.10 7.26 -7.47
CA GLN A 99 2.67 7.26 -7.71
C GLN A 99 1.97 6.72 -6.46
N VAL A 100 1.27 7.61 -5.75
CA VAL A 100 0.51 7.24 -4.55
C VAL A 100 -0.97 7.57 -4.72
N ILE A 101 -1.83 6.58 -4.46
CA ILE A 101 -3.29 6.73 -4.52
C ILE A 101 -3.87 6.40 -3.14
N HIS A 102 -4.73 7.28 -2.61
CA HIS A 102 -5.48 7.00 -1.38
C HIS A 102 -6.92 6.68 -1.75
N VAL A 103 -7.40 5.51 -1.34
CA VAL A 103 -8.78 5.06 -1.51
C VAL A 103 -9.47 5.13 -0.17
N ASP A 104 -10.39 6.09 -0.06
CA ASP A 104 -11.24 6.25 1.11
C ASP A 104 -12.37 5.24 1.10
N LEU A 105 -12.52 4.48 2.17
CA LEU A 105 -13.62 3.54 2.35
C LEU A 105 -14.72 4.07 3.27
N ASP A 106 -14.49 5.19 3.94
CA ASP A 106 -15.51 5.86 4.73
C ASP A 106 -16.45 6.59 3.76
N GLY A 107 -17.63 6.03 3.57
CA GLY A 107 -18.62 6.46 2.59
C GLY A 107 -19.30 7.80 2.90
N GLU A 108 -18.56 8.88 3.13
CA GLU A 108 -19.07 10.21 2.82
C GLU A 108 -18.80 10.52 1.35
N GLN A 109 -19.83 10.25 0.54
CA GLN A 109 -19.97 10.89 -0.75
C GLN A 109 -19.71 12.38 -0.58
N LEU A 110 -18.74 12.89 -1.33
CA LEU A 110 -18.75 14.28 -1.80
C LEU A 110 -20.07 14.50 -2.54
N LEU A 111 -21.12 14.85 -1.81
CA LEU A 111 -22.30 15.50 -2.34
C LEU A 111 -22.03 17.00 -2.32
N GLU A 112 -21.70 17.49 -3.51
CA GLU A 112 -21.69 18.87 -4.03
C GLU A 112 -21.04 20.00 -3.20
#